data_AF-K1RIW5-F1
#
_entry.id   AF-K1RIW5-F1
#
_cell.length_a   1.000
_cell.length_b   1.000
_cell.length_c   1.000
_cell.angle_alpha   90.00
_cell.angle_beta   90.00
_cell.angle_gamma   90.00
#
_symmetry.space_group_name_H-M   'P 1'
#
loop_
_entity.id
_entity.type
_entity.pdbx_description
1 polymer ?
#
loop_
_entity_poly.entity_id
_entity_poly.type
_entity_poly.pdbx_seq_one_letter_code
_entity_poly.pdbx_strand_id
1 'polypeptide(L)'
;AFVDNPEIACEELLKYVKGPDFPTGGIIYGYEGVREALLTGRGRVVMRARTEIEHTASGRECIVITEIPYMVNKAEMIKKIADLINEKKIEGISYINDESDRNGMRIIVILKHDAVASVVLNTLYKNTPLQTSFAVNNIALVNGRPMMLNLLDLVQHFVEHRHDVIVRRTRFDLAKAEKRLHIVLGLLIAQDNIDEIIHIIR
;
A
#
# COMPACT_ATOMS: atom_id res chain seq x y z
N ALA A 1 4.68 -8.30 -18.12
CA ALA A 1 4.76 -9.61 -17.45
C ALA A 1 3.52 -10.44 -17.75
N PHE A 2 2.41 -10.33 -17.02
CA PHE A 2 1.19 -11.13 -17.29
C PHE A 2 0.57 -10.87 -18.66
N VAL A 3 0.51 -9.62 -19.12
CA VAL A 3 -0.02 -9.28 -20.46
C VAL A 3 0.81 -9.91 -21.58
N ASP A 4 2.12 -10.04 -21.38
CA ASP A 4 3.04 -10.60 -22.38
C ASP A 4 3.09 -12.13 -22.33
N ASN A 5 2.88 -12.72 -21.14
CA ASN A 5 2.80 -14.15 -20.91
C ASN A 5 1.62 -14.49 -19.98
N PRO A 6 0.44 -14.84 -20.53
CA PRO A 6 -0.74 -15.19 -19.75
C PRO A 6 -0.60 -16.48 -18.92
N GLU A 7 0.33 -17.36 -19.28
CA GLU A 7 0.61 -18.62 -18.56
C GLU A 7 1.68 -18.46 -17.47
N ILE A 8 2.04 -17.22 -17.12
CA ILE A 8 3.03 -16.94 -16.08
C ILE A 8 2.61 -17.54 -14.73
N ALA A 9 3.52 -18.29 -14.10
CA ALA A 9 3.29 -18.82 -12.76
C ALA A 9 3.23 -17.70 -11.72
N CYS A 10 2.45 -17.91 -10.65
CA CYS A 10 2.30 -16.93 -9.57
C CYS A 10 3.65 -16.61 -8.90
N GLU A 11 4.52 -17.61 -8.76
CA GLU A 11 5.89 -17.46 -8.22
C GLU A 11 6.76 -16.53 -9.07
N GLU A 12 6.58 -16.53 -10.39
CA GLU A 12 7.36 -15.65 -11.26
C GLU A 12 6.91 -14.19 -11.13
N LEU A 13 5.64 -13.94 -10.79
CA LEU A 13 5.15 -12.61 -10.48
C LEU A 13 5.80 -12.01 -9.23
N LEU A 14 6.29 -12.85 -8.29
CA LEU A 14 6.99 -12.38 -7.09
C LEU A 14 8.29 -11.64 -7.40
N LYS A 15 8.88 -11.85 -8.59
CA LYS A 15 10.06 -11.10 -9.05
C LYS A 15 9.72 -9.62 -9.29
N TYR A 16 8.48 -9.33 -9.65
CA TYR A 16 7.97 -7.99 -9.92
C TYR A 16 7.27 -7.40 -8.69
N VAL A 17 6.41 -8.19 -8.03
CA VAL A 17 5.70 -7.79 -6.81
C VAL A 17 6.32 -8.49 -5.62
N LYS A 18 7.32 -7.82 -5.02
CA LYS A 18 8.12 -8.40 -3.94
C LYS A 18 7.33 -8.57 -2.64
N GLY A 19 6.41 -7.66 -2.34
CA GLY A 19 5.64 -7.64 -1.11
C GLY A 19 4.83 -6.37 -0.93
N PRO A 20 4.09 -6.24 0.19
CA PRO A 20 3.35 -5.03 0.53
C PRO A 20 4.28 -3.85 0.76
N ASP A 21 3.87 -2.67 0.28
CA ASP A 21 4.50 -1.39 0.58
C ASP A 21 3.54 -0.58 1.46
N PHE A 22 3.81 -0.55 2.77
CA PHE A 22 2.93 0.09 3.74
C PHE A 22 3.16 1.61 3.74
N PRO A 23 2.09 2.44 3.78
CA PRO A 23 2.24 3.89 3.75
C PRO A 23 2.92 4.47 4.99
N THR A 24 2.95 3.71 6.09
CA THR A 24 3.62 4.07 7.33
C THR A 24 5.10 3.66 7.35
N GLY A 25 5.59 3.03 6.29
CA GLY A 25 6.91 2.41 6.24
C GLY A 25 7.00 1.21 7.18
N GLY A 26 8.06 1.18 7.98
CA GLY A 26 8.42 0.10 8.87
C GLY A 26 9.26 -0.96 8.17
N ILE A 27 9.43 -2.08 8.87
CA ILE A 27 10.24 -3.20 8.42
C ILE A 27 9.38 -4.45 8.43
N ILE A 28 9.27 -5.11 7.28
CA ILE A 28 8.70 -6.45 7.21
C ILE A 28 9.72 -7.45 7.77
N TYR A 29 9.32 -8.17 8.80
CA TYR A 29 10.16 -9.16 9.46
C TYR A 29 9.79 -10.56 8.99
N GLY A 30 10.66 -11.15 8.15
CA GLY A 30 10.46 -12.46 7.56
C GLY A 30 9.65 -12.41 6.26
N TYR A 31 10.13 -13.14 5.25
CA TYR A 31 9.56 -13.12 3.90
C TYR A 31 8.48 -14.18 3.69
N GLU A 32 8.51 -15.28 4.44
CA GLU A 32 7.65 -16.44 4.18
C GLU A 32 6.16 -16.09 4.26
N GLY A 33 5.75 -15.29 5.25
CA GLY A 33 4.36 -14.86 5.39
C GLY A 33 3.89 -13.91 4.29
N VAL A 34 4.81 -13.17 3.66
CA VAL A 34 4.51 -12.37 2.46
C VAL A 34 4.32 -13.28 1.25
N ARG A 35 5.22 -14.26 1.08
CA ARG A 35 5.14 -15.22 -0.01
C ARG A 35 3.83 -16.02 0.06
N GLU A 36 3.48 -16.55 1.22
CA GLU A 36 2.23 -17.28 1.46
C GLU A 36 1.00 -16.42 1.12
N ALA A 37 1.01 -15.16 1.58
CA ALA A 37 -0.05 -14.20 1.30
C ALA A 37 -0.26 -13.94 -0.19
N LEU A 38 0.82 -13.80 -0.96
CA LEU A 38 0.74 -13.55 -2.39
C LEU A 38 0.34 -14.81 -3.18
N LEU A 39 0.78 -16.00 -2.77
CA LEU A 39 0.49 -17.25 -3.47
C LEU A 39 -0.89 -17.81 -3.18
N THR A 40 -1.42 -17.60 -1.98
CA THR A 40 -2.69 -18.21 -1.54
C THR A 40 -3.80 -17.20 -1.32
N GLY A 41 -3.48 -15.91 -1.24
CA GLY A 41 -4.42 -14.86 -0.82
C GLY A 41 -4.60 -14.76 0.70
N ARG A 42 -3.97 -15.64 1.49
CA ARG A 42 -3.94 -15.59 2.95
C ARG A 42 -2.54 -15.71 3.49
N GLY A 43 -2.24 -14.96 4.54
CA GLY A 43 -0.93 -15.05 5.17
C GLY A 43 -0.77 -14.07 6.31
N ARG A 44 0.38 -14.14 6.98
CA ARG A 44 0.67 -13.29 8.12
C ARG A 44 1.99 -12.57 7.91
N VAL A 45 1.92 -11.25 7.71
CA VAL A 45 3.10 -10.40 7.54
C VAL A 45 3.45 -9.77 8.89
N VAL A 46 4.62 -10.08 9.43
CA VAL A 46 5.09 -9.43 10.65
C VAL A 46 5.72 -8.09 10.28
N MET A 47 5.28 -7.02 10.95
CA MET A 47 5.76 -5.66 10.75
C MET A 47 6.41 -5.16 12.04
N ARG A 48 7.51 -4.43 11.88
CA ARG A 48 8.30 -3.88 12.97
C ARG A 48 8.54 -2.39 12.73
N ALA A 49 8.50 -1.62 13.80
CA ALA A 49 8.89 -0.21 13.77
C ALA A 49 10.36 -0.06 13.35
N ARG A 50 10.65 0.96 12.53
CA ARG A 50 12.04 1.34 12.23
C ARG A 50 12.60 2.07 13.43
N THR A 51 13.72 1.58 13.93
CA THR A 51 14.37 2.14 15.10
C THR A 51 15.86 2.30 14.88
N GLU A 52 16.42 3.31 15.52
CA GLU A 52 17.85 3.59 15.59
C GLU A 52 18.25 3.73 17.05
N ILE A 53 19.49 3.37 17.37
CA ILE A 53 20.06 3.56 18.71
C ILE A 53 20.98 4.77 18.62
N GLU A 54 20.64 5.81 19.35
CA GLU A 54 21.40 7.06 19.44
C GLU A 54 21.94 7.24 20.87
N HIS A 55 22.81 8.25 21.05
CA HIS A 55 23.23 8.70 22.37
C HIS A 55 22.75 10.13 22.60
N THR A 56 22.20 10.38 23.79
CA THR A 56 21.85 11.74 24.22
C THR A 56 23.11 12.59 24.40
N ALA A 57 22.96 13.91 24.47
CA ALA A 57 24.06 14.83 24.79
C ALA A 57 24.74 14.52 26.14
N SER A 58 24.02 13.86 27.06
CA SER A 58 24.54 13.38 28.34
C SER A 58 25.23 12.01 28.27
N GLY A 59 25.34 11.42 27.08
CA GLY A 59 25.97 10.12 26.83
C GLY A 59 25.10 8.90 27.13
N ARG A 60 23.80 9.08 27.40
CA ARG A 60 22.88 7.94 27.65
C ARG A 60 22.40 7.35 26.33
N GLU A 61 22.27 6.03 26.28
CA GLU A 61 21.63 5.36 25.15
C GLU A 61 20.14 5.74 25.07
N CYS A 62 19.67 5.99 23.86
CA CYS A 62 18.25 6.17 23.56
C CYS A 62 17.85 5.39 22.32
N ILE A 63 16.61 4.91 22.32
CA ILE A 63 15.99 4.27 21.16
C ILE A 63 15.14 5.35 20.48
N VAL A 64 15.42 5.60 19.22
CA VAL A 64 14.68 6.53 18.38
C VAL A 64 13.83 5.75 17.40
N ILE A 65 12.51 5.95 17.47
CA ILE A 65 11.55 5.32 16.56
C ILE A 65 11.16 6.34 15.50
N THR A 66 11.36 5.99 14.23
CA THR A 66 11.13 6.87 13.07
C THR A 66 9.93 6.43 12.24
N GLU A 67 9.58 5.15 12.25
CA GLU A 67 8.42 4.59 11.54
C GLU A 67 7.72 3.56 12.42
N ILE A 68 6.39 3.45 12.30
CA ILE A 68 5.56 2.51 13.08
C ILE A 68 4.83 1.53 12.16
N PRO A 69 4.43 0.34 12.67
CA PRO A 69 3.66 -0.62 11.88
C PRO A 69 2.32 -0.05 11.38
N TYR A 70 1.84 -0.58 10.26
CA TYR A 70 0.58 -0.14 9.66
C TYR A 70 -0.62 -0.35 10.60
N MET A 71 -1.57 0.58 10.57
CA MET A 71 -2.77 0.65 11.45
C MET A 71 -2.47 0.79 12.95
N VAL A 72 -1.25 1.14 13.36
CA VAL A 72 -0.95 1.45 14.76
C VAL A 72 -1.17 2.93 15.03
N ASN A 73 -1.95 3.24 16.07
CA ASN A 73 -2.09 4.61 16.56
C ASN A 73 -0.89 4.99 17.43
N LYS A 74 -0.19 6.07 17.06
CA LYS A 74 0.99 6.57 17.78
C LYS A 74 0.71 6.88 19.26
N ALA A 75 -0.37 7.61 19.55
CA ALA A 75 -0.67 8.04 20.92
C ALA A 75 -1.04 6.84 21.81
N GLU A 76 -1.81 5.89 21.28
CA GLU A 76 -2.14 4.66 22.01
C GLU A 76 -0.90 3.77 22.24
N MET A 77 0.00 3.71 21.25
CA MET A 77 1.26 2.99 21.39
C MET A 77 2.12 3.59 22.51
N ILE A 78 2.30 4.92 22.53
CA ILE A 78 3.06 5.61 23.58
C ILE A 78 2.42 5.41 24.94
N LYS A 79 1.09 5.56 25.05
CA LYS A 79 0.36 5.32 26.29
C LYS A 79 0.57 3.89 26.80
N LYS A 80 0.45 2.89 25.92
CA LYS A 80 0.66 1.49 26.28
C LYS A 80 2.11 1.21 26.72
N ILE A 81 3.09 1.87 26.12
CA ILE A 81 4.49 1.79 26.58
C ILE A 81 4.60 2.38 28.00
N ALA A 82 4.02 3.55 28.26
CA ALA A 82 4.04 4.19 29.58
C ALA A 82 3.35 3.32 30.65
N ASP A 83 2.21 2.71 30.32
CA ASP A 83 1.48 1.80 31.22
C ASP A 83 2.35 0.58 31.60
N LEU A 84 3.05 -0.02 30.62
CA LEU A 84 3.93 -1.17 30.84
C LEU A 84 5.19 -0.83 31.65
N ILE A 85 5.67 0.42 31.57
CA ILE A 85 6.76 0.92 32.41
C ILE A 85 6.28 1.08 33.85
N ASN A 86 5.10 1.67 34.06
CA ASN A 86 4.50 1.85 35.39
C ASN A 86 4.18 0.51 36.08
N GLU A 87 3.72 -0.48 35.31
CA GLU A 87 3.48 -1.85 35.78
C GLU A 87 4.78 -2.66 36.03
N LYS A 88 5.96 -2.08 35.79
CA LYS A 88 7.27 -2.74 35.87
C LYS A 88 7.39 -3.99 34.99
N LYS A 89 6.60 -4.09 33.92
CA LYS A 89 6.74 -5.14 32.90
C LYS A 89 7.88 -4.87 31.93
N ILE A 90 8.19 -3.59 31.73
CA ILE A 90 9.34 -3.15 30.94
C ILE A 90 10.21 -2.29 31.85
N GLU A 91 11.41 -2.78 32.14
CA GLU A 91 12.41 -2.06 32.92
C GLU A 91 13.48 -1.44 32.01
N GLY A 92 14.31 -0.56 32.57
CA GLY A 92 15.41 0.08 31.83
C GLY A 92 15.03 1.30 31.00
N ILE A 93 13.75 1.71 30.96
CA ILE A 93 13.31 2.97 30.36
C ILE A 93 13.26 4.05 31.45
N SER A 94 13.89 5.19 31.18
CA SER A 94 13.85 6.38 32.04
C SER A 94 12.73 7.34 31.65
N TYR A 95 12.56 7.59 30.35
CA TYR A 95 11.61 8.57 29.85
C TYR A 95 11.22 8.27 28.40
N ILE A 96 9.99 8.60 28.01
CA ILE A 96 9.49 8.52 26.64
C ILE A 96 8.94 9.88 26.23
N ASN A 97 9.32 10.35 25.04
CA ASN A 97 8.89 11.63 24.50
C ASN A 97 8.51 11.52 23.03
N ASP A 98 7.46 12.23 22.62
CA ASP A 98 7.08 12.37 21.22
C ASP A 98 7.61 13.69 20.67
N GLU A 99 8.62 13.61 19.81
CA GLU A 99 9.25 14.75 19.13
C GLU A 99 8.83 14.83 17.65
N SER A 100 7.73 14.18 17.30
CA SER A 100 7.21 14.24 15.94
C SER A 100 6.77 15.66 15.58
N ASP A 101 7.13 16.10 14.39
CA ASP A 101 6.74 17.40 13.84
C ASP A 101 5.94 17.22 12.54
N ARG A 102 5.81 18.29 11.74
CA ARG A 102 5.15 18.22 10.43
C ARG A 102 5.97 17.50 9.35
N ASN A 103 7.29 17.36 9.56
CA ASN A 103 8.24 16.84 8.58
C ASN A 103 8.57 15.37 8.82
N GLY A 104 8.34 14.84 10.01
CA GLY A 104 8.62 13.44 10.32
C GLY A 104 8.11 12.98 11.69
N MET A 105 8.00 11.67 11.82
CA MET A 105 7.72 11.02 13.10
C MET A 105 9.05 10.75 13.82
N ARG A 106 9.13 11.14 15.10
CA ARG A 106 10.29 10.83 15.93
C ARG A 106 9.86 10.65 17.37
N ILE A 107 10.00 9.44 17.90
CA ILE A 107 9.68 9.13 19.30
C ILE A 107 10.98 8.70 19.97
N ILE A 108 11.38 9.41 21.01
CA ILE A 108 12.56 9.07 21.80
C ILE A 108 12.15 8.25 23.02
N VAL A 109 12.85 7.14 23.23
CA VAL A 109 12.84 6.38 24.48
C VAL A 109 14.23 6.46 25.11
N ILE A 110 14.38 7.25 26.17
CA ILE A 110 15.63 7.41 26.91
C ILE A 110 15.77 6.26 27.91
N LEU A 111 16.93 5.61 27.91
CA LEU A 111 17.20 4.47 28.76
C LEU A 111 17.85 4.88 30.09
N LYS A 112 17.79 3.99 31.08
CA LYS A 112 18.55 4.10 32.33
C LYS A 112 20.02 3.75 32.08
N HIS A 113 20.92 4.21 32.95
CA HIS A 113 22.37 4.02 32.79
C HIS A 113 22.82 2.55 32.78
N ASP A 114 22.07 1.67 33.42
CA ASP A 114 22.31 0.24 33.56
C ASP A 114 21.59 -0.60 32.50
N ALA A 115 20.78 0.01 31.65
CA ALA A 115 19.97 -0.69 30.67
C ALA A 115 20.69 -0.83 29.33
N VAL A 116 20.61 -2.03 28.74
CA VAL A 116 21.17 -2.32 27.41
C VAL A 116 20.09 -2.08 26.35
N ALA A 117 20.33 -1.16 25.40
CA ALA A 117 19.34 -0.77 24.40
C ALA A 117 18.73 -1.93 23.60
N SER A 118 19.55 -2.89 23.17
CA SER A 118 19.09 -4.04 22.39
C SER A 118 18.12 -4.95 23.16
N VAL A 119 18.30 -5.11 24.48
CA VAL A 119 17.43 -5.92 25.35
C VAL A 119 16.10 -5.22 25.56
N VAL A 120 16.13 -3.91 25.84
CA VAL A 120 14.92 -3.10 25.99
C VAL A 120 14.14 -3.05 24.68
N LEU A 121 14.81 -2.87 23.54
CA LEU A 121 14.20 -2.86 22.22
C LEU A 121 13.47 -4.18 21.89
N ASN A 122 14.10 -5.33 22.17
CA ASN A 122 13.46 -6.63 21.98
C ASN A 122 12.23 -6.81 22.90
N THR A 123 12.32 -6.31 24.13
CA THR A 123 11.20 -6.34 25.08
C THR A 123 10.05 -5.45 24.62
N LEU A 124 10.36 -4.28 24.07
CA LEU A 124 9.41 -3.36 23.45
C LEU A 124 8.71 -4.04 22.26
N TYR A 125 9.45 -4.68 21.34
CA TYR A 125 8.84 -5.41 20.23
C TYR A 125 7.92 -6.54 20.69
N LYS A 126 8.27 -7.27 21.75
CA LYS A 126 7.46 -8.39 22.23
C LYS A 126 6.15 -7.96 22.91
N ASN A 127 6.17 -6.86 23.65
CA ASN A 127 5.08 -6.49 24.54
C ASN A 127 4.24 -5.29 24.06
N THR A 128 4.67 -4.59 23.01
CA THR A 128 4.05 -3.35 22.55
C THR A 128 3.68 -3.43 21.07
N PRO A 129 2.83 -2.53 20.56
CA PRO A 129 2.53 -2.40 19.13
C PRO A 129 3.72 -1.94 18.26
N LEU A 130 4.94 -1.82 18.79
CA LEU A 130 6.14 -1.59 17.97
C LEU A 130 6.46 -2.77 17.05
N GLN A 131 5.97 -3.96 17.36
CA GLN A 131 5.93 -5.07 16.42
C GLN A 131 4.51 -5.65 16.41
N THR A 132 3.92 -5.73 15.23
CA THR A 132 2.58 -6.30 15.04
C THR A 132 2.59 -7.26 13.87
N SER A 133 1.49 -7.95 13.65
CA SER A 133 1.30 -8.75 12.45
C SER A 133 0.08 -8.29 11.69
N PHE A 134 0.24 -8.05 10.40
CA PHE A 134 -0.83 -7.82 9.45
C PHE A 134 -1.31 -9.16 8.90
N ALA A 135 -2.56 -9.49 9.16
CA ALA A 135 -3.20 -10.67 8.58
C ALA A 135 -3.71 -10.31 7.17
N VAL A 136 -3.11 -10.92 6.15
CA VAL A 136 -3.56 -10.79 4.77
C VAL A 136 -4.72 -11.76 4.55
N ASN A 137 -5.82 -11.25 4.03
CA ASN A 137 -6.98 -12.04 3.62
C ASN A 137 -7.63 -11.37 2.40
N ASN A 138 -7.13 -11.75 1.22
CA ASN A 138 -7.53 -11.18 -0.06
C ASN A 138 -8.84 -11.81 -0.54
N ILE A 139 -9.95 -11.33 0.03
CA ILE A 139 -11.29 -11.69 -0.41
C ILE A 139 -11.87 -10.54 -1.23
N ALA A 140 -12.32 -10.85 -2.44
CA ALA A 140 -12.99 -9.89 -3.32
C ALA A 140 -14.24 -10.51 -3.96
N LEU A 141 -15.12 -9.65 -4.49
CA LEU A 141 -16.28 -10.10 -5.25
C LEU A 141 -15.90 -10.30 -6.70
N VAL A 142 -15.92 -11.54 -7.16
CA VAL A 142 -15.78 -11.90 -8.57
C VAL A 142 -17.16 -12.30 -9.08
N ASN A 143 -17.71 -11.52 -10.01
CA ASN A 143 -19.06 -11.75 -10.57
C ASN A 143 -20.15 -11.91 -9.50
N GLY A 144 -20.09 -11.08 -8.45
CA GLY A 144 -21.05 -11.07 -7.34
C GLY A 144 -20.85 -12.15 -6.29
N ARG A 145 -19.79 -12.97 -6.37
CA ARG A 145 -19.48 -14.01 -5.39
C ARG A 145 -18.19 -13.69 -4.64
N PRO A 146 -18.14 -13.84 -3.30
CA PRO A 146 -16.91 -13.67 -2.55
C PRO A 146 -15.96 -14.82 -2.85
N MET A 147 -14.78 -14.49 -3.35
CA MET A 147 -13.71 -15.43 -3.67
C MET A 147 -12.42 -14.97 -2.99
N MET A 148 -11.63 -15.94 -2.53
CA MET A 148 -10.26 -15.69 -2.10
C MET A 148 -9.36 -15.72 -3.33
N LEU A 149 -8.54 -14.68 -3.47
CA LEU A 149 -7.74 -14.46 -4.67
C LEU A 149 -6.26 -14.36 -4.29
N ASN A 150 -5.42 -15.10 -5.01
CA ASN A 150 -3.98 -14.90 -4.96
C ASN A 150 -3.56 -13.73 -5.86
N LEU A 151 -2.26 -13.42 -5.90
CA LEU A 151 -1.73 -12.34 -6.71
C LEU A 151 -2.03 -12.49 -8.21
N LEU A 152 -1.91 -13.71 -8.74
CA LEU A 152 -2.16 -14.01 -10.15
C LEU A 152 -3.64 -13.75 -10.49
N ASP A 153 -4.56 -14.26 -9.68
CA ASP A 153 -6.01 -14.08 -9.86
C ASP A 153 -6.38 -12.58 -9.87
N LEU A 154 -5.80 -11.80 -8.95
CA LEU A 154 -6.03 -10.36 -8.87
C LEU A 154 -5.56 -9.64 -10.14
N VAL A 155 -4.37 -9.97 -10.63
CA VAL A 155 -3.80 -9.38 -11.86
C VAL A 155 -4.64 -9.79 -13.07
N GLN A 156 -5.02 -11.06 -13.18
CA GLN A 156 -5.85 -11.56 -14.27
C GLN A 156 -7.18 -10.81 -14.36
N HIS A 157 -7.95 -10.75 -13.26
CA HIS A 157 -9.23 -10.06 -13.25
C HIS A 157 -9.10 -8.56 -13.52
N PHE A 158 -8.01 -7.94 -13.05
CA PHE A 158 -7.73 -6.55 -13.37
C PHE A 158 -7.49 -6.36 -14.88
N VAL A 159 -6.69 -7.21 -15.51
CA VAL A 159 -6.38 -7.11 -16.95
C VAL A 159 -7.62 -7.38 -17.80
N GLU A 160 -8.43 -8.39 -17.46
CA GLU A 160 -9.73 -8.66 -18.10
C GLU A 160 -10.64 -7.43 -18.05
N HIS A 161 -10.78 -6.82 -16.86
CA HIS A 161 -11.57 -5.60 -16.70
C HIS A 161 -11.03 -4.44 -17.55
N ARG A 162 -9.70 -4.26 -17.59
CA ARG A 162 -9.07 -3.19 -18.38
C ARG A 162 -9.28 -3.39 -19.88
N HIS A 163 -9.25 -4.62 -20.37
CA HIS A 163 -9.55 -4.94 -21.76
C HIS A 163 -10.98 -4.50 -22.12
N ASP A 164 -11.97 -4.86 -21.31
CA ASP A 164 -13.37 -4.46 -21.53
C ASP A 164 -13.56 -2.95 -21.54
N VAL A 165 -12.92 -2.24 -20.61
CA VAL A 165 -12.95 -0.77 -20.55
C VAL A 165 -12.36 -0.16 -21.82
N ILE A 166 -11.23 -0.68 -22.30
CA ILE A 166 -10.59 -0.19 -23.52
C ILE A 166 -11.49 -0.42 -24.73
N VAL A 167 -12.06 -1.62 -24.89
CA VAL A 167 -12.97 -1.93 -26.00
C VAL A 167 -14.19 -1.00 -25.99
N ARG A 168 -14.81 -0.77 -24.83
CA ARG A 168 -15.95 0.14 -24.69
C ARG A 168 -15.60 1.57 -25.06
N ARG A 169 -14.46 2.07 -24.58
CA ARG A 169 -13.96 3.41 -24.90
C ARG A 169 -13.70 3.56 -26.40
N THR A 170 -12.99 2.60 -27.00
CA THR A 170 -12.68 2.65 -28.44
C THR A 170 -13.94 2.61 -29.30
N ARG A 171 -14.95 1.80 -28.94
CA ARG A 171 -16.24 1.79 -29.64
C ARG A 171 -16.99 3.12 -29.52
N PHE A 172 -16.93 3.75 -28.34
CA PHE A 172 -17.52 5.07 -28.14
C PHE A 172 -16.84 6.14 -29.02
N ASP A 173 -15.51 6.14 -29.05
CA ASP A 173 -14.73 7.09 -29.85
C ASP A 173 -14.95 6.86 -31.35
N LEU A 174 -15.02 5.61 -31.80
CA LEU A 174 -15.35 5.25 -33.18
C LEU A 174 -16.73 5.79 -33.58
N ALA A 175 -17.76 5.52 -32.77
CA ALA A 175 -19.12 6.01 -33.06
C ALA A 175 -19.19 7.54 -33.11
N LYS A 176 -18.42 8.23 -32.26
CA LYS A 176 -18.31 9.70 -32.29
C LYS A 176 -17.62 10.18 -33.56
N ALA A 177 -16.54 9.52 -33.97
CA ALA A 177 -15.80 9.84 -35.20
C ALA A 177 -16.67 9.61 -36.45
N GLU A 178 -17.40 8.50 -36.52
CA GLU A 178 -18.31 8.18 -37.63
C GLU A 178 -19.45 9.20 -37.75
N LYS A 179 -20.07 9.60 -36.64
CA LYS A 179 -21.08 10.68 -36.63
C LYS A 179 -20.52 12.00 -37.17
N ARG A 180 -19.29 12.35 -36.78
CA ARG A 180 -18.63 13.56 -37.28
C ARG A 180 -18.31 13.44 -38.76
N LEU A 181 -17.79 12.29 -39.19
CA LEU A 181 -17.49 12.00 -40.60
C LEU A 181 -18.74 12.15 -41.47
N HIS A 182 -19.89 11.62 -41.03
CA HIS A 182 -21.15 11.74 -41.75
C HIS A 182 -21.56 13.21 -42.00
N ILE A 183 -21.46 14.06 -40.96
CA ILE A 183 -21.74 15.49 -41.08
C ILE A 183 -20.76 16.16 -42.06
N VAL A 184 -19.47 15.84 -41.96
CA VAL A 184 -18.43 16.44 -42.81
C VAL A 184 -18.65 16.07 -44.28
N LEU A 185 -19.01 14.81 -44.58
CA LEU A 185 -19.34 14.38 -45.94
C LEU A 185 -20.56 15.13 -46.49
N GLY A 186 -21.60 15.33 -45.68
CA GLY A 186 -22.76 16.14 -46.07
C GLY A 186 -22.40 17.60 -46.37
N LEU A 187 -21.55 18.21 -45.54
CA LEU A 187 -21.04 19.57 -45.76
C LEU A 187 -20.19 19.68 -47.02
N LEU A 188 -19.41 18.65 -47.36
CA LEU A 188 -18.59 18.63 -48.58
C LEU A 188 -19.47 18.63 -49.83
N ILE A 189 -20.48 17.75 -49.87
CA ILE A 189 -21.45 17.72 -50.98
C ILE A 189 -22.19 19.06 -51.08
N ALA A 190 -22.54 19.66 -49.94
CA ALA A 190 -23.24 20.93 -49.89
C ALA A 190 -22.38 22.09 -50.41
N GLN A 191 -21.09 22.09 -50.12
CA GLN A 191 -20.14 23.07 -50.62
C GLN A 191 -20.02 22.99 -52.15
N ASP A 192 -20.00 21.79 -52.72
CA ASP A 192 -19.90 21.59 -54.18
C ASP A 192 -21.17 22.06 -54.92
N ASN A 193 -22.33 22.09 -54.25
CA ASN A 193 -23.65 22.43 -54.84
C ASN A 193 -24.31 23.63 -54.14
N ILE A 194 -23.50 24.63 -53.76
CA ILE A 194 -23.95 25.69 -52.84
C ILE A 194 -25.13 26.52 -53.38
N ASP A 195 -25.15 26.81 -54.69
CA ASP A 195 -26.21 27.62 -55.31
C ASP A 195 -27.56 26.89 -55.34
N GLU A 196 -27.56 25.58 -55.64
CA GLU A 196 -28.78 24.75 -55.66
C GLU A 196 -29.37 24.61 -54.24
N ILE A 197 -28.52 24.42 -53.24
CA ILE A 197 -28.96 24.35 -51.84
C ILE A 197 -29.58 25.67 -51.39
N ILE A 198 -28.98 26.82 -51.72
CA ILE A 198 -29.55 28.13 -51.40
C ILE A 198 -30.90 28.31 -52.08
N HIS A 199 -31.05 27.84 -53.32
CA HIS A 199 -32.31 27.92 -54.05
C HIS A 199 -33.41 27.02 -53.44
N ILE A 200 -33.08 25.79 -53.01
CA ILE A 200 -34.05 24.86 -52.38
C ILE A 200 -34.50 25.34 -51.00
N ILE A 201 -33.61 25.98 -50.23
CA ILE A 201 -33.92 26.48 -48.89
C ILE A 201 -34.75 27.79 -48.96
N ARG A 202 -34.64 28.57 -50.03
CA ARG A 202 -35.38 29.83 -50.24
C ARG A 202 -36.79 29.61 -50.75
#